data_AF-K9Q5K0-F1
#
_entry.id   AF-K9Q5K0-F1
#
_cell.length_a   1.000
_cell.length_b   1.000
_cell.length_c   1.000
_cell.angle_alpha   90.00
_cell.angle_beta   90.00
_cell.angle_gamma   90.00
#
_symmetry.space_group_name_H-M   'P 1'
#
loop_
_entity.id
_entity.type
_entity.pdbx_description
1 polymer ?
#
loop_
_entity_poly.entity_id
_entity_poly.type
_entity_poly.pdbx_seq_one_letter_code
_entity_poly.pdbx_strand_id
1 'polypeptide(L)' 'MDLFRQQILPFLILLIFLLALGIVSARIFLPMDMMAPAPIGFLG' A
#
# COMPACT_ATOMS: atom_id res chain seq x y z
N MET A 1 6.84 -26.46 -21.41
CA MET A 1 7.76 -26.02 -20.34
C MET A 1 7.52 -24.56 -20.07
N ASP A 2 6.74 -24.25 -19.02
CA ASP A 2 6.40 -22.86 -18.68
C ASP A 2 6.38 -22.66 -17.15
N LEU A 3 7.27 -23.39 -16.46
CA LEU A 3 7.44 -23.39 -15.01
C LEU A 3 7.61 -21.96 -14.46
N PHE A 4 8.33 -21.11 -15.19
CA PHE A 4 8.58 -19.74 -14.77
C PHE A 4 7.30 -18.88 -14.77
N ARG A 5 6.56 -18.87 -15.88
CA ARG A 5 5.33 -18.06 -16.00
C ARG A 5 4.17 -18.61 -15.17
N GLN A 6 4.03 -19.92 -15.09
CA GLN A 6 2.84 -20.52 -14.52
C GLN A 6 2.99 -20.84 -13.03
N GLN A 7 4.20 -21.19 -12.57
CA GLN A 7 4.44 -21.45 -11.16
C GLN A 7 5.04 -20.26 -10.43
N ILE A 8 5.97 -19.48 -11.00
CA ILE A 8 6.74 -18.49 -10.22
C ILE A 8 6.13 -17.08 -10.32
N LEU A 9 5.76 -16.66 -11.53
CA LEU A 9 5.17 -15.33 -11.76
C LEU A 9 3.93 -15.03 -10.90
N PRO A 10 2.96 -15.95 -10.70
CA PRO A 10 1.77 -15.64 -9.92
C PRO A 10 2.09 -15.31 -8.46
N PHE A 11 3.03 -16.03 -7.83
CA PHE A 11 3.47 -15.70 -6.47
C PHE A 11 4.28 -14.41 -6.42
N LEU A 12 5.12 -14.15 -7.43
CA LEU A 12 5.88 -12.91 -7.49
C LEU A 12 4.95 -11.69 -7.63
N ILE A 13 3.92 -11.79 -8.47
CA ILE A 13 2.90 -10.75 -8.62
C ILE A 13 2.19 -10.51 -7.29
N LEU A 14 1.77 -11.59 -6.60
CA LEU A 14 1.13 -11.46 -5.29
C LEU A 14 2.07 -10.82 -4.26
N LEU A 15 3.33 -11.22 -4.22
CA LEU A 15 4.34 -10.67 -3.32
C LEU A 15 4.54 -9.16 -3.55
N ILE A 16 4.73 -8.75 -4.81
CA ILE A 16 4.92 -7.34 -5.17
C ILE A 16 3.65 -6.55 -4.87
N PHE A 17 2.47 -7.12 -5.15
CA PHE A 17 1.20 -6.50 -4.81
C PHE A 17 1.05 -6.27 -3.31
N LEU A 18 1.31 -7.29 -2.48
CA LEU A 18 1.23 -7.19 -1.02
C LEU A 18 2.25 -6.18 -0.47
N LEU A 19 3.46 -6.16 -1.03
CA LEU A 19 4.48 -5.18 -0.69
C LEU A 19 4.01 -3.76 -1.01
N ALA A 20 3.52 -3.53 -2.24
CA ALA A 20 3.02 -2.23 -2.68
C ALA A 20 1.81 -1.79 -1.85
N LEU A 21 0.85 -2.69 -1.61
CA LEU A 21 -0.32 -2.45 -0.76
C LEU A 21 0.12 -2.05 0.65
N GLY A 22 1.01 -2.83 1.27
CA GLY A 22 1.51 -2.57 2.60
C GLY A 22 2.21 -1.21 2.71
N ILE A 23 3.11 -0.89 1.77
CA ILE A 23 3.83 0.40 1.76
C ILE A 23 2.86 1.56 1.58
N VAL A 24 1.96 1.50 0.59
CA VAL A 24 1.03 2.58 0.28
C VAL A 24 0.03 2.78 1.42
N SER A 25 -0.51 1.69 1.99
CA SER A 25 -1.39 1.77 3.15
C SER A 25 -0.67 2.31 4.38
N ALA A 26 0.58 1.88 4.64
CA ALA A 26 1.36 2.36 5.78
C ALA A 26 1.72 3.85 5.67
N ARG A 27 1.93 4.37 4.45
CA ARG A 27 2.29 5.79 4.23
C ARG A 27 1.30 6.76 4.89
N ILE A 28 -0.01 6.47 4.86
CA ILE A 28 -1.05 7.32 5.46
C ILE A 28 -0.87 7.46 6.98
N PHE A 29 -0.30 6.44 7.61
CA PHE A 29 -0.12 6.39 9.06
C PHE A 29 1.24 6.92 9.52
N LEU A 30 2.04 7.52 8.62
CA LEU A 30 3.30 8.10 9.04
C LEU A 30 3.06 9.38 9.85
N PRO A 31 3.89 9.64 10.88
CA PRO A 31 3.69 10.80 11.75
C PRO A 31 3.56 12.09 10.96
N MET A 32 4.38 12.26 9.91
CA MET A 32 4.37 13.43 9.04
C MET A 32 3.03 13.65 8.33
N ASP A 33 2.36 12.57 7.90
CA ASP A 33 1.06 12.63 7.22
C ASP A 33 -0.09 12.90 8.21
N MET A 34 0.10 12.61 9.51
CA MET A 34 -0.85 12.89 10.59
C MET A 34 -0.67 14.25 11.28
N MET A 35 0.35 15.03 10.93
CA MET A 35 0.61 16.34 11.58
C MET A 35 -0.38 17.42 11.17
N ALA A 36 -1.19 17.19 10.14
CA ALA A 36 -2.21 18.13 9.75
C ALA A 36 -3.21 18.32 10.90
N PRO A 37 -3.45 19.56 11.36
CA PRO A 37 -4.42 19.80 12.42
C PRO A 37 -5.79 19.28 11.98
N ALA A 38 -6.45 18.55 12.88
CA ALA A 38 -7.81 18.11 12.65
C ALA A 38 -8.70 19.32 12.32
N PRO A 39 -9.71 19.16 11.45
CA PRO A 39 -10.63 20.25 11.15
C PRO A 39 -11.27 20.77 12.44
N ILE A 40 -10.91 21.98 12.84
CA ILE A 40 -11.39 22.64 14.07
C ILE A 40 -12.72 23.40 13.86
N GLY A 41 -13.39 23.16 12.73
CA GLY A 41 -14.68 23.75 12.42
C GLY A 41 -14.85 23.97 10.92
N PHE A 42 -15.75 23.19 10.33
CA PHE A 42 -16.45 23.56 9.10
C PHE A 42 -17.93 23.22 9.33
N LEU A 43 -18.73 24.23 9.62
CA LEU A 43 -20.19 24.16 9.62
C LEU A 43 -20.72 24.90 8.38
N GLY A 44 -20.21 24.55 7.19
CA GLY A 44 -20.55 25.26 5.96
C GLY A 44 -19.81 26.57 5.77
#